data_AF-A0A661EE17-F1
#
_entry.id   AF-A0A661EE17-F1
#
_cell.length_a   1.000
_cell.length_b   1.000
_cell.length_c   1.000
_cell.angle_alpha   90.00
_cell.angle_beta   90.00
_cell.angle_gamma   90.00
#
_symmetry.space_group_name_H-M   'P 1'
#
loop_
_entity.id
_entity.type
_entity.pdbx_description
1 polymer ?
#
loop_
_entity_poly.entity_id
_entity_poly.type
_entity_poly.pdbx_seq_one_letter_code
_entity_poly.pdbx_strand_id
1 'polypeptide(L)'
;WQNQEELEVCLQQLKLAGVDFLHSSGYRLEAPAFADGESFVGALKRLSGLPSIGSGGITYSNTTAESFAGGLAELTDPVVCESALEQGECDLVAVGRAMLANPDWANKVGGGNWRQLVPFTAAMLGSL
;
A
#
# COMPACT_ATOMS: atom_id res chain seq x y z
N TRP A 1 11.89 -8.59 -11.74
CA TRP A 1 13.22 -8.70 -11.12
C TRP A 1 13.28 -10.03 -10.39
N GLN A 2 14.34 -10.79 -10.59
CA GLN A 2 14.57 -12.07 -9.90
C GLN A 2 15.15 -11.87 -8.50
N ASN A 3 15.83 -10.75 -8.26
CA ASN A 3 16.44 -10.40 -6.98
C ASN A 3 16.54 -8.87 -6.80
N GLN A 4 17.05 -8.44 -5.64
CA GLN A 4 17.24 -7.03 -5.31
C GLN A 4 18.26 -6.32 -6.21
N GLU A 5 19.32 -7.00 -6.67
CA GLU A 5 20.36 -6.40 -7.52
C GLU A 5 19.78 -5.97 -8.88
N GLU A 6 18.96 -6.83 -9.50
CA GLU A 6 18.26 -6.49 -10.73
C GLU A 6 17.27 -5.32 -10.53
N LEU A 7 16.59 -5.29 -9.38
CA LEU A 7 15.69 -4.19 -9.04
C LEU A 7 16.46 -2.88 -8.89
N GLU A 8 17.57 -2.89 -8.15
CA GLU A 8 18.41 -1.70 -7.92
C GLU A 8 18.87 -1.08 -9.24
N VAL A 9 19.33 -1.89 -10.20
CA VAL A 9 19.72 -1.40 -11.53
C VAL A 9 18.59 -0.60 -12.18
N CYS A 10 17.35 -1.10 -12.15
CA CYS A 10 16.20 -0.36 -12.68
C CYS A 10 15.91 0.92 -11.89
N LEU A 11 15.97 0.87 -10.56
CA LEU A 11 15.68 2.02 -9.71
C LEU A 11 16.69 3.15 -9.89
N GLN A 12 17.97 2.83 -10.09
CA GLN A 12 18.98 3.85 -10.37
C GLN A 12 18.71 4.56 -11.70
N GLN A 13 18.18 3.87 -12.71
CA GLN A 13 17.79 4.53 -13.97
C GLN A 13 16.60 5.49 -13.77
N LEU A 14 15.59 5.09 -12.98
CA LEU A 14 14.47 5.97 -12.65
C LEU A 14 14.94 7.21 -11.87
N LYS A 15 15.85 7.02 -10.92
CA LYS A 15 16.48 8.13 -10.18
C LYS A 15 17.24 9.08 -11.10
N LEU A 16 18.05 8.56 -12.01
CA LEU A 16 18.79 9.36 -13.00
C LEU A 16 17.85 10.12 -13.94
N ALA A 17 16.67 9.57 -14.24
CA ALA A 17 15.62 10.24 -15.00
C ALA A 17 14.94 11.38 -14.21
N GLY A 18 15.23 11.52 -12.91
CA GLY A 18 14.78 12.65 -12.08
C GLY A 18 13.39 12.47 -11.48
N VAL A 19 12.95 11.23 -11.21
CA VAL A 19 11.68 11.02 -10.50
C VAL A 19 11.78 11.42 -9.03
N ASP A 20 10.72 12.03 -8.50
CA ASP A 20 10.68 12.50 -7.11
C ASP A 20 10.28 11.41 -6.10
N PHE A 21 9.42 10.48 -6.53
CA PHE A 21 8.86 9.41 -5.68
C PHE A 21 8.79 8.09 -6.43
N LEU A 22 8.89 7.00 -5.67
CA LEU A 22 8.57 5.66 -6.14
C LEU A 22 7.30 5.14 -5.47
N HIS A 23 6.25 4.91 -6.26
CA HIS A 23 5.00 4.37 -5.75
C HIS A 23 4.90 2.87 -6.07
N SER A 24 4.93 2.02 -5.04
CA SER A 24 4.70 0.59 -5.20
C SER A 24 3.21 0.24 -5.16
N SER A 25 2.79 -0.61 -6.10
CA SER A 25 1.50 -1.28 -6.05
C SER A 25 1.71 -2.74 -5.62
N GLY A 26 1.58 -3.00 -4.31
CA GLY A 26 1.65 -4.35 -3.75
C GLY A 26 0.28 -4.97 -3.52
N TYR A 27 0.24 -6.30 -3.33
CA TYR A 27 -0.96 -6.95 -2.81
C TYR A 27 -1.20 -6.57 -1.34
N ARG A 28 -0.11 -6.52 -0.57
CA ARG A 28 -0.03 -6.08 0.82
C ARG A 28 1.09 -5.06 0.94
N LEU A 29 0.95 -4.09 1.83
CA LEU A 29 1.96 -3.07 2.10
C LEU A 29 3.26 -3.70 2.62
N GLU A 30 3.11 -4.66 3.53
CA GLU A 30 4.17 -5.38 4.23
C GLU A 30 4.73 -6.58 3.45
N ALA A 31 4.15 -6.92 2.29
CA ALA A 31 4.60 -8.10 1.56
C ALA A 31 6.00 -7.88 0.97
N PRO A 32 6.90 -8.86 1.15
CA PRO A 32 8.20 -8.83 0.50
C PRO A 32 8.09 -9.17 -0.98
N ALA A 33 8.96 -8.57 -1.79
CA ALA A 33 9.12 -8.96 -3.20
C ALA A 33 10.12 -10.11 -3.38
N PHE A 34 10.99 -10.34 -2.40
CA PHE A 34 12.08 -11.32 -2.44
C PHE A 34 12.13 -12.14 -1.14
N ALA A 35 13.03 -13.12 -1.07
CA ALA A 35 13.10 -14.07 0.04
C ALA A 35 13.73 -13.51 1.34
N ASP A 36 14.24 -12.29 1.31
CA ASP A 36 14.87 -11.61 2.45
C ASP A 36 13.88 -11.11 3.50
N GLY A 37 12.58 -11.07 3.17
CA GLY A 37 11.52 -10.62 4.07
C GLY A 37 11.37 -9.11 4.17
N GLU A 38 12.17 -8.31 3.45
CA GLU A 38 12.00 -6.86 3.39
C GLU A 38 10.78 -6.53 2.54
N SER A 39 9.90 -5.64 3.04
CA SER A 39 8.73 -5.21 2.29
C SER A 39 9.14 -4.60 0.94
N PHE A 40 8.34 -4.79 -0.11
CA PHE A 40 8.71 -4.28 -1.43
C PHE A 40 8.90 -2.75 -1.42
N VAL A 41 8.05 -2.02 -0.69
CA VAL A 41 8.17 -0.57 -0.55
C VAL A 41 9.44 -0.16 0.20
N GLY A 42 9.83 -0.91 1.24
CA GLY A 42 11.09 -0.74 1.95
C GLY A 42 12.29 -0.93 1.04
N ALA A 43 12.30 -2.02 0.26
CA ALA A 43 13.35 -2.29 -0.72
C ALA A 43 13.45 -1.17 -1.78
N LEU A 44 12.31 -0.65 -2.29
CA LEU A 44 12.32 0.49 -3.22
C LEU A 44 13.03 1.70 -2.61
N LYS A 45 12.69 2.06 -1.38
CA LYS A 45 13.27 3.20 -0.68
C LYS A 45 14.75 3.02 -0.42
N ARG A 46 15.14 1.88 0.18
CA ARG A 46 16.54 1.62 0.54
C ARG A 46 17.46 1.54 -0.68
N LEU A 47 17.05 0.83 -1.73
CA LEU A 47 17.87 0.63 -2.92
C LEU A 47 17.97 1.89 -3.78
N SER A 48 16.91 2.70 -3.87
CA SER A 48 16.94 3.94 -4.66
C SER A 48 17.49 5.15 -3.88
N GLY A 49 17.27 5.20 -2.57
CA GLY A 49 17.43 6.41 -1.75
C GLY A 49 16.43 7.52 -2.09
N LEU A 50 15.33 7.21 -2.80
CA LEU A 50 14.23 8.12 -3.09
C LEU A 50 13.07 7.90 -2.11
N PRO A 51 12.27 8.95 -1.84
CA PRO A 51 11.01 8.78 -1.12
C PRO A 51 10.10 7.73 -1.76
N SER A 52 9.45 6.92 -0.93
CA SER A 52 8.56 5.85 -1.40
C SER A 52 7.13 5.99 -0.89
N ILE A 53 6.19 5.59 -1.75
CA ILE A 53 4.76 5.51 -1.44
C ILE A 53 4.36 4.04 -1.49
N GLY A 54 3.92 3.50 -0.35
CA GLY A 54 3.47 2.12 -0.23
C GLY A 54 1.97 1.99 -0.45
N SER A 55 1.53 0.87 -1.02
CA SER A 55 0.10 0.54 -1.12
C SER A 55 -0.13 -0.97 -1.13
N GLY A 56 -1.35 -1.38 -0.80
CA GLY A 56 -1.79 -2.78 -0.86
C GLY A 56 -2.50 -3.23 0.40
N GLY A 57 -3.74 -3.71 0.25
CA GLY A 57 -4.48 -4.35 1.35
C GLY A 57 -4.79 -3.46 2.56
N ILE A 58 -4.76 -2.14 2.41
CA ILE A 58 -4.98 -1.20 3.52
C ILE A 58 -6.41 -1.34 4.05
N THR A 59 -6.53 -1.73 5.33
CA THR A 59 -7.79 -1.96 6.05
C THR A 59 -8.75 -2.98 5.43
N TYR A 60 -8.27 -3.84 4.51
CA TYR A 60 -9.08 -4.91 3.92
C TYR A 60 -8.34 -6.23 3.76
N SER A 61 -9.04 -7.34 3.97
CA SER A 61 -8.49 -8.69 3.87
C SER A 61 -8.40 -9.24 2.44
N ASN A 62 -9.09 -8.67 1.45
CA ASN A 62 -9.13 -9.23 0.10
C ASN A 62 -8.35 -8.40 -0.94
N THR A 63 -8.03 -9.03 -2.07
CA THR A 63 -7.48 -8.39 -3.27
C THR A 63 -8.52 -7.47 -3.92
N THR A 64 -8.02 -6.54 -4.73
CA THR A 64 -8.88 -5.74 -5.61
C THR A 64 -9.67 -6.64 -6.56
N ALA A 65 -9.05 -7.67 -7.15
CA ALA A 65 -9.70 -8.60 -8.06
C ALA A 65 -10.86 -9.38 -7.39
N GLU A 66 -10.66 -9.85 -6.15
CA GLU A 66 -11.70 -10.51 -5.36
C GLU A 66 -12.86 -9.58 -5.05
N SER A 67 -12.61 -8.31 -4.72
CA SER A 67 -13.68 -7.33 -4.54
C SER A 67 -14.51 -7.13 -5.81
N PHE A 68 -13.85 -7.07 -6.97
CA PHE A 68 -14.54 -6.94 -8.27
C PHE A 68 -15.29 -8.21 -8.67
N ALA A 69 -14.86 -9.38 -8.20
CA ALA A 69 -15.59 -10.64 -8.35
C ALA A 69 -16.79 -10.78 -7.38
N GLY A 70 -17.08 -9.74 -6.58
CA GLY A 70 -18.18 -9.75 -5.61
C GLY A 70 -17.81 -10.30 -4.23
N GLY A 71 -16.52 -10.56 -3.98
CA GLY A 71 -16.01 -10.97 -2.68
C GLY A 71 -16.14 -9.86 -1.64
N LEU A 72 -16.68 -10.20 -0.47
CA LEU A 72 -16.76 -9.28 0.66
C LEU A 72 -15.39 -9.20 1.34
N ALA A 73 -14.95 -7.98 1.61
CA ALA A 73 -13.73 -7.72 2.38
C ALA A 73 -14.05 -7.69 3.87
N GLU A 74 -13.21 -8.31 4.68
CA GLU A 74 -13.19 -8.04 6.11
C GLU A 74 -12.28 -6.84 6.39
N LEU A 75 -12.59 -6.08 7.43
CA LEU A 75 -11.73 -4.99 7.87
C LEU A 75 -10.48 -5.56 8.55
N THR A 76 -9.32 -5.01 8.19
CA THR A 76 -8.05 -5.32 8.85
C THR A 76 -7.53 -4.12 9.62
N ASP A 77 -6.69 -4.39 10.62
CA ASP A 77 -6.11 -3.34 11.46
C ASP A 77 -5.14 -2.46 10.63
N PRO A 78 -5.29 -1.12 10.65
CA PRO A 78 -4.37 -0.21 9.96
C PRO A 78 -2.98 -0.12 10.60
N VAL A 79 -2.69 -0.80 11.72
CA VAL A 79 -1.38 -0.81 12.40
C VAL A 79 -0.19 -1.07 11.46
N VAL A 80 -0.40 -1.79 10.36
CA VAL A 80 0.63 -2.01 9.35
C VAL A 80 1.09 -0.71 8.66
N CYS A 81 0.19 0.27 8.48
CA CYS A 81 0.52 1.57 7.91
C CYS A 81 1.40 2.36 8.88
N GLU A 82 0.99 2.42 10.15
CA GLU A 82 1.74 3.08 11.22
C GLU A 82 3.12 2.45 11.36
N SER A 83 3.19 1.12 11.44
CA SER A 83 4.45 0.38 11.55
C SER A 83 5.38 0.67 10.38
N ALA A 84 4.88 0.65 9.13
CA ALA A 84 5.70 0.93 7.95
C ALA A 84 6.23 2.38 7.91
N LEU A 85 5.45 3.35 8.41
CA LEU A 85 5.87 4.75 8.49
C LEU A 85 6.88 4.95 9.62
N GLU A 86 6.63 4.40 10.81
CA GLU A 86 7.52 4.52 11.98
C GLU A 86 8.88 3.84 11.77
N GLN A 87 8.88 2.69 11.09
CA GLN A 87 10.11 1.98 10.73
C GLN A 87 10.81 2.61 9.53
N GLY A 88 10.21 3.62 8.90
CA GLY A 88 10.76 4.32 7.76
C GLY A 88 10.77 3.50 6.46
N GLU A 89 10.03 2.38 6.39
CA GLU A 89 9.91 1.56 5.17
C GLU A 89 9.25 2.33 4.03
N CYS A 90 8.38 3.29 4.34
CA CYS A 90 7.82 4.23 3.37
C CYS A 90 7.68 5.64 3.95
N ASP A 91 7.50 6.61 3.06
CA ASP A 91 7.26 8.01 3.43
C ASP A 91 5.78 8.36 3.41
N LEU A 92 5.01 7.65 2.57
CA LEU A 92 3.57 7.81 2.43
C LEU A 92 2.90 6.45 2.21
N VAL A 93 1.63 6.35 2.62
CA VAL A 93 0.77 5.21 2.31
C VAL A 93 -0.38 5.67 1.43
N ALA A 94 -0.54 5.05 0.27
CA ALA A 94 -1.68 5.30 -0.61
C ALA A 94 -2.83 4.35 -0.26
N VAL A 95 -4.02 4.93 -0.10
CA VAL A 95 -5.23 4.22 0.31
C VAL A 95 -6.26 4.30 -0.83
N GLY A 96 -6.63 3.13 -1.38
CA GLY A 96 -7.55 3.04 -2.52
C GLY A 96 -8.99 2.76 -2.09
N ARG A 97 -9.41 1.49 -2.18
CA ARG A 97 -10.77 1.00 -1.90
C ARG A 97 -11.34 1.53 -0.57
N ALA A 98 -10.50 1.71 0.45
CA ALA A 98 -10.98 2.08 1.78
C ALA A 98 -11.47 3.51 1.84
N MET A 99 -10.81 4.41 1.12
CA MET A 99 -11.25 5.79 0.96
C MET A 99 -12.48 5.92 0.06
N LEU A 100 -12.64 5.04 -0.94
CA LEU A 100 -13.84 5.02 -1.78
C LEU A 100 -15.10 4.68 -0.97
N ALA A 101 -14.99 3.71 -0.07
CA ALA A 101 -16.09 3.34 0.83
C ALA A 101 -16.26 4.30 2.01
N ASN A 102 -15.19 5.01 2.38
CA ASN A 102 -15.14 5.88 3.55
C ASN A 102 -14.38 7.17 3.21
N PRO A 103 -15.03 8.21 2.70
CA PRO A 103 -14.36 9.48 2.38
C PRO A 103 -13.67 10.13 3.59
N ASP A 104 -14.11 9.80 4.81
CA ASP A 104 -13.55 10.22 6.09
C ASP A 104 -12.54 9.21 6.69
N TRP A 105 -12.02 8.27 5.89
CA TRP A 105 -11.14 7.18 6.33
C TRP A 105 -10.00 7.64 7.23
N ALA A 106 -9.28 8.70 6.84
CA ALA A 106 -8.12 9.19 7.60
C ALA A 106 -8.52 9.67 9.00
N ASN A 107 -9.67 10.35 9.13
CA ASN A 107 -10.18 10.81 10.42
C ASN A 107 -10.62 9.64 11.30
N LYS A 108 -11.30 8.64 10.72
CA LYS A 108 -11.72 7.44 11.45
C LYS A 108 -10.52 6.64 11.94
N VAL A 109 -9.55 6.38 11.08
CA VAL A 109 -8.34 5.62 11.42
C VAL A 109 -7.50 6.38 12.45
N GLY A 110 -7.22 7.66 12.21
CA GLY A 110 -6.47 8.50 13.17
C GLY A 110 -7.18 8.67 14.52
N GLY A 111 -8.51 8.56 14.56
CA GLY A 111 -9.30 8.55 15.79
C GLY A 111 -9.47 7.17 16.44
N GLY A 112 -8.81 6.11 15.95
CA GLY A 112 -8.95 4.75 16.47
C GLY A 112 -10.28 4.05 16.14
N ASN A 113 -11.12 4.67 15.31
CA ASN A 113 -12.46 4.20 14.94
C ASN A 113 -12.48 3.35 13.67
N TRP A 114 -11.37 2.71 13.30
CA TRP A 114 -11.25 1.97 12.04
C TRP A 114 -12.23 0.78 11.95
N ARG A 115 -12.68 0.22 13.08
CA ARG A 115 -13.70 -0.85 13.13
C ARG A 115 -15.09 -0.39 12.69
N GLN A 116 -15.31 0.91 12.53
CA GLN A 116 -16.54 1.52 12.02
C GLN A 116 -16.48 1.79 10.51
N LEU A 117 -15.38 1.42 9.84
CA LEU A 117 -15.27 1.57 8.40
C LEU A 117 -16.30 0.66 7.70
N VAL A 118 -16.88 1.18 6.62
CA VAL A 118 -17.75 0.39 5.75
C VAL A 118 -16.87 -0.42 4.79
N PRO A 119 -17.10 -1.74 4.64
CA PRO A 119 -16.41 -2.53 3.64
C PRO A 119 -16.69 -2.03 2.21
N PHE A 120 -15.64 -1.97 1.40
CA PHE A 120 -15.78 -1.66 -0.02
C PHE A 120 -16.59 -2.74 -0.72
N THR A 121 -17.51 -2.32 -1.60
CA THR A 121 -18.16 -3.18 -2.58
C THR A 121 -18.03 -2.56 -3.97
N ALA A 122 -17.91 -3.38 -5.01
CA ALA A 122 -17.78 -2.89 -6.38
C ALA A 122 -18.96 -1.99 -6.83
N ALA A 123 -20.15 -2.18 -6.24
CA ALA A 123 -21.33 -1.36 -6.49
C ALA A 123 -21.12 0.14 -6.16
N MET A 124 -20.25 0.46 -5.19
CA MET A 124 -19.96 1.84 -4.79
C MET A 124 -19.30 2.67 -5.91
N LEU A 125 -18.66 2.03 -6.89
CA LEU A 125 -18.08 2.72 -8.05
C LEU A 125 -19.15 3.30 -8.98
N GLY A 126 -20.40 2.82 -8.90
CA GLY A 126 -21.51 3.31 -9.69
C GLY A 126 -22.19 4.57 -9.13
N SER A 127 -21.74 5.08 -7.97
CA SER A 127 -22.38 6.18 -7.24
C SER A 127 -21.41 7.28 -6.80
N LEU A 128 -20.32 7.48 -7.56
CA LEU A 128 -19.28 8.49 -7.28
C LEU A 128 -19.76 9.93 -7.55
#